data_AF-A0AAX2A9B2-F1
#
_entry.id   AF-A0AAX2A9B2-F1
#
_cell.length_a   1.000
_cell.length_b   1.000
_cell.length_c   1.000
_cell.angle_alpha   90.00
_cell.angle_beta   90.00
_cell.angle_gamma   90.00
#
_symmetry.space_group_name_H-M   'P 1'
#
loop_
_entity.id
_entity.type
_entity.pdbx_description
1 polymer ?
#
loop_
_entity_poly.entity_id
_entity_poly.type
_entity_poly.pdbx_seq_one_letter_code
_entity_poly.pdbx_strand_id
1 'polypeptide(L)'
;MTIEAKLDVLENQLSNVIELLQISITSLNTKKAVSKFLNKSEKTIDNYIKNETFIENKHYFINENQRVEFIPSAILEFKKNPNHKIKIIEQKEEKIILSETSSKILKGIL
;
A
#
# COMPACT_ATOMS: atom_id res chain seq x y z
N MET A 1 39.56 0.20 -27.38
CA MET A 1 38.47 0.81 -26.58
C MET A 1 39.02 0.98 -25.17
N THR A 2 39.10 2.20 -24.66
CA THR A 2 39.70 2.50 -23.35
C THR A 2 38.74 2.16 -22.21
N ILE A 3 39.23 2.22 -20.98
CA ILE A 3 38.39 2.01 -19.78
C ILE A 3 37.34 3.12 -19.68
N GLU A 4 37.70 4.38 -19.99
CA GLU A 4 36.75 5.50 -19.96
C GLU A 4 35.61 5.27 -20.96
N ALA A 5 35.94 4.85 -22.18
CA ALA A 5 34.93 4.56 -23.20
C ALA A 5 33.97 3.42 -22.80
N LYS A 6 34.43 2.46 -21.98
CA LYS A 6 33.56 1.40 -21.43
C LYS A 6 32.68 1.91 -20.30
N LEU A 7 33.19 2.85 -19.48
CA LEU A 7 32.44 3.46 -18.39
C LEU A 7 31.28 4.31 -18.94
N ASP A 8 31.54 5.16 -19.93
CA ASP A 8 30.50 5.98 -20.60
C ASP A 8 29.38 5.12 -21.21
N VAL A 9 29.74 3.97 -21.79
CA VAL A 9 28.75 3.04 -22.35
C VAL A 9 27.89 2.43 -21.24
N LEU A 10 28.49 2.06 -20.11
CA LEU A 10 27.76 1.52 -18.96
C LEU A 10 26.83 2.56 -18.32
N GLU A 11 27.28 3.81 -18.18
CA GLU A 11 26.47 4.90 -17.66
C GLU A 11 25.26 5.19 -18.57
N ASN A 12 25.46 5.24 -19.88
CA ASN A 12 24.37 5.41 -20.85
C ASN A 12 23.38 4.23 -20.81
N GLN A 13 23.87 3.00 -20.72
CA GLN A 13 23.01 1.82 -20.59
C GLN A 13 22.18 1.86 -19.29
N LEU A 14 22.78 2.29 -18.18
CA LEU A 14 22.09 2.44 -16.90
C LEU A 14 21.01 3.52 -16.97
N SER A 15 21.30 4.67 -17.58
CA SER A 15 20.33 5.75 -17.78
C SER A 15 19.13 5.28 -18.60
N ASN A 16 19.38 4.59 -19.72
CA ASN A 16 18.31 4.02 -20.56
C ASN A 16 17.44 3.01 -19.80
N VAL A 17 18.04 2.18 -18.94
CA VAL A 17 17.30 1.24 -18.10
C VAL A 17 16.44 1.97 -17.06
N ILE A 18 16.95 3.06 -16.47
CA ILE A 18 16.19 3.88 -15.52
C ILE A 18 14.99 4.54 -16.23
N GLU A 19 15.17 5.09 -17.42
CA GLU A 19 14.08 5.68 -18.21
C GLU A 19 13.01 4.65 -18.57
N LEU A 20 13.40 3.46 -19.06
CA LEU A 20 12.47 2.38 -19.36
C LEU A 20 11.72 1.88 -18.11
N LEU A 21 12.40 1.86 -16.96
CA LEU A 21 11.75 1.57 -15.67
C LEU A 21 10.76 2.66 -15.29
N GLN A 22 11.12 3.94 -15.42
CA GLN A 22 10.19 5.05 -15.16
C GLN A 22 8.95 4.97 -16.06
N ILE A 23 9.15 4.72 -17.36
CA ILE A 23 8.07 4.55 -18.33
C ILE A 23 7.16 3.38 -17.95
N SER A 24 7.71 2.21 -17.62
CA SER A 24 6.91 1.05 -17.22
C SER A 24 6.19 1.25 -15.88
N ILE A 25 6.80 2.01 -14.97
CA ILE A 25 6.27 2.38 -13.66
C ILE A 25 5.14 3.43 -13.74
N THR A 26 4.99 4.19 -14.82
CA THR A 26 3.86 5.14 -14.98
C THR A 26 2.47 4.50 -14.82
N SER A 27 2.35 3.19 -15.05
CA SER A 27 1.11 2.43 -14.83
C SER A 27 0.82 2.07 -13.36
N LEU A 28 1.76 2.29 -12.44
CA LEU A 28 1.67 1.98 -11.01
C LEU A 28 0.97 3.11 -10.21
N ASN A 29 0.07 3.84 -10.85
CA ASN A 29 -0.66 4.95 -10.24
C ASN A 29 -2.11 4.58 -9.84
N THR A 30 -2.59 3.39 -10.21
CA THR A 30 -3.94 2.92 -9.86
C THR A 30 -3.93 1.91 -8.70
N LYS A 31 -5.02 1.85 -7.93
CA LYS A 31 -5.20 0.86 -6.85
C LYS A 31 -4.99 -0.58 -7.34
N LYS A 32 -5.52 -0.91 -8.51
CA LYS A 32 -5.41 -2.24 -9.14
C LYS A 32 -3.97 -2.56 -9.55
N ALA A 33 -3.22 -1.59 -10.06
CA ALA A 33 -1.81 -1.79 -10.38
C ALA A 33 -0.96 -1.97 -9.12
N VAL A 34 -1.20 -1.13 -8.11
CA VAL A 34 -0.51 -1.20 -6.81
C VAL A 34 -0.79 -2.51 -6.09
N SER A 35 -2.03 -2.99 -6.09
CA SER A 35 -2.41 -4.26 -5.45
C SER A 35 -1.68 -5.45 -6.08
N LYS A 36 -1.65 -5.52 -7.42
CA LYS A 36 -0.87 -6.52 -8.16
C LYS A 36 0.62 -6.42 -7.88
N PHE A 37 1.18 -5.21 -7.91
CA PHE A 37 2.61 -4.98 -7.71
C PHE A 37 3.08 -5.39 -6.30
N LEU A 38 2.28 -5.10 -5.28
CA LEU A 38 2.55 -5.45 -3.88
C LEU A 38 2.12 -6.87 -3.51
N ASN A 39 1.49 -7.60 -4.43
CA ASN A 39 0.88 -8.91 -4.19
C ASN A 39 -0.09 -8.89 -2.99
N LYS A 40 -1.02 -7.92 -3.00
CA LYS A 40 -2.08 -7.73 -1.98
C LYS A 40 -3.43 -7.58 -2.66
N SER A 41 -4.51 -7.76 -1.89
CA SER A 41 -5.86 -7.43 -2.38
C SER A 41 -6.05 -5.92 -2.45
N GLU A 42 -6.93 -5.45 -3.34
CA GLU A 42 -7.30 -4.02 -3.39
C GLU A 42 -7.86 -3.52 -2.04
N LYS A 43 -8.60 -4.38 -1.32
CA LYS A 43 -9.08 -4.09 0.04
C LYS A 43 -7.94 -3.82 1.03
N THR A 44 -6.81 -4.51 0.90
CA THR A 44 -5.63 -4.22 1.73
C THR A 44 -5.03 -2.87 1.39
N ILE A 45 -5.05 -2.45 0.12
CA ILE A 45 -4.60 -1.11 -0.28
C ILE A 45 -5.53 -0.04 0.32
N ASP A 46 -6.85 -0.26 0.28
CA ASP A 46 -7.81 0.63 0.95
C ASP A 46 -7.55 0.69 2.47
N ASN A 47 -7.24 -0.44 3.09
CA ASN A 47 -6.86 -0.50 4.50
C ASN A 47 -5.57 0.25 4.81
N TYR A 48 -4.59 0.24 3.89
CA TYR A 48 -3.33 0.99 4.04
C TYR A 48 -3.56 2.50 4.04
N ILE A 49 -4.50 2.99 3.23
CA ILE A 49 -4.92 4.39 3.28
C ILE A 49 -5.65 4.66 4.61
N LYS A 50 -6.64 3.83 4.95
CA LYS A 50 -7.47 3.99 6.17
C LYS A 50 -6.68 3.98 7.48
N ASN A 51 -5.60 3.21 7.56
CA ASN A 51 -4.78 3.07 8.76
C ASN A 51 -3.48 3.89 8.72
N GLU A 52 -3.37 4.85 7.79
CA GLU A 52 -2.20 5.73 7.64
C GLU A 52 -0.87 4.97 7.43
N THR A 53 -0.93 3.78 6.85
CA THR A 53 0.26 3.11 6.30
C THR A 53 0.67 3.78 5.00
N PHE A 54 -0.31 4.12 4.16
CA PHE A 54 -0.16 5.02 3.03
C PHE A 54 -0.67 6.39 3.45
N ILE A 55 0.18 7.39 3.26
CA ILE A 55 -0.02 8.78 3.69
C ILE A 55 -0.21 9.64 2.44
N GLU A 56 -1.22 10.51 2.46
CA GLU A 56 -1.50 11.48 1.39
C GLU A 56 -0.31 12.43 1.19
N ASN A 57 -0.05 12.84 -0.05
CA ASN A 57 1.12 13.60 -0.51
C ASN A 57 2.49 12.91 -0.30
N LYS A 58 2.50 11.66 0.17
CA LYS A 58 3.71 10.82 0.27
C LYS A 58 3.62 9.56 -0.56
N HIS A 59 2.52 8.82 -0.44
CA HIS A 59 2.31 7.55 -1.15
C HIS A 59 1.23 7.66 -2.24
N TYR A 60 0.30 8.59 -2.08
CA TYR A 60 -0.76 8.89 -3.02
C TYR A 60 -1.18 10.36 -2.90
N PHE A 61 -1.94 10.86 -3.86
CA PHE A 61 -2.63 12.15 -3.81
C PHE A 61 -4.03 12.01 -4.43
N ILE A 62 -4.90 12.99 -4.18
CA ILE A 62 -6.18 13.11 -4.89
C ILE A 62 -5.97 13.99 -6.12
N ASN A 63 -6.18 13.45 -7.31
CA ASN A 63 -6.03 14.20 -8.55
C ASN A 63 -7.24 15.10 -8.84
N GLU A 64 -7.16 15.88 -9.91
CA GLU A 64 -8.20 16.84 -10.33
C GLU A 64 -9.58 16.20 -10.55
N ASN A 65 -9.62 14.89 -10.84
CA ASN A 65 -10.84 14.12 -11.04
C ASN A 65 -11.38 13.51 -9.73
N GLN A 66 -10.89 13.94 -8.57
CA GLN A 66 -11.21 13.41 -7.24
C GLN A 66 -10.90 11.90 -7.10
N ARG A 67 -9.89 11.41 -7.81
CA ARG A 67 -9.45 10.02 -7.74
C ARG A 67 -8.13 9.91 -6.99
N VAL A 68 -8.01 8.85 -6.20
CA VAL A 68 -6.74 8.46 -5.58
C VAL A 68 -5.77 8.03 -6.67
N GLU A 69 -4.63 8.71 -6.73
CA GLU A 69 -3.53 8.39 -7.63
C GLU A 69 -2.26 8.12 -6.82
N PHE A 70 -1.63 6.97 -7.06
CA PHE A 70 -0.47 6.53 -6.30
C PHE A 70 0.83 7.05 -6.89
N ILE A 71 1.76 7.40 -6.02
CA ILE A 71 3.10 7.87 -6.39
C ILE A 71 3.99 6.64 -6.57
N PRO A 72 4.38 6.28 -7.81
CA PRO A 72 4.98 4.98 -8.04
C PRO A 72 6.32 4.73 -7.33
N SER A 73 7.16 5.77 -7.21
CA SER A 73 8.44 5.70 -6.50
C SER A 73 8.26 5.37 -5.02
N ALA A 74 7.28 5.97 -4.36
CA ALA A 74 6.95 5.72 -2.96
C ALA A 74 6.41 4.29 -2.75
N ILE A 75 5.62 3.77 -3.69
CA ILE A 75 5.14 2.38 -3.65
C ILE A 75 6.30 1.38 -3.84
N LEU A 76 7.25 1.69 -4.72
CA LEU A 76 8.47 0.90 -4.88
C LEU A 76 9.30 0.87 -3.60
N GLU A 77 9.49 2.03 -2.96
CA GLU A 77 10.20 2.15 -1.69
C GLU A 77 9.51 1.34 -0.58
N PHE A 78 8.19 1.45 -0.45
CA PHE A 78 7.40 0.68 0.50
C PHE A 78 7.56 -0.84 0.29
N LYS A 79 7.63 -1.32 -0.96
CA LYS A 79 7.82 -2.75 -1.24
C LYS A 79 9.19 -3.25 -0.77
N LYS A 80 10.24 -2.40 -0.90
CA LYS A 80 11.60 -2.73 -0.43
C LYS A 80 11.66 -2.75 1.09
N ASN A 81 11.05 -1.76 1.73
CA ASN A 81 11.08 -1.55 3.17
C ASN A 81 9.65 -1.36 3.72
N PRO A 82 8.89 -2.45 3.91
CA PRO A 82 7.51 -2.34 4.34
C PRO A 82 7.43 -1.86 5.79
N ASN A 83 6.89 -0.65 5.99
CA ASN A 83 6.58 -0.12 7.31
C ASN A 83 5.36 -0.86 7.87
N HIS A 84 5.59 -2.00 8.52
CA HIS A 84 4.56 -2.67 9.31
C HIS A 84 4.39 -1.93 10.63
N LYS A 85 3.55 -0.90 10.65
CA LYS A 85 3.00 -0.42 11.92
C LYS A 85 2.24 -1.60 12.54
N ILE A 86 2.79 -2.20 13.61
CA ILE A 86 2.08 -3.18 14.42
C ILE A 86 0.82 -2.46 14.93
N LYS A 87 -0.36 -2.84 14.43
CA LYS A 87 -1.61 -2.31 14.96
C LYS A 87 -1.77 -2.85 16.38
N ILE A 88 -1.63 -1.99 17.37
CA ILE A 88 -2.29 -2.22 18.66
C ILE A 88 -3.78 -2.14 18.32
N ILE A 89 -4.45 -3.29 18.30
CA ILE A 89 -5.90 -3.33 18.12
C ILE A 89 -6.46 -2.83 19.45
N GLU A 90 -6.91 -1.57 19.49
CA GLU A 90 -7.81 -1.15 20.57
C GLU A 90 -9.07 -2.01 20.45
N GLN A 91 -9.18 -3.02 21.31
CA GLN A 91 -10.41 -3.79 21.45
C GLN A 91 -11.47 -2.81 21.93
N LYS A 92 -12.31 -2.34 21.01
CA LYS A 92 -13.55 -1.66 21.37
C LYS A 92 -14.35 -2.70 22.15
N GLU A 93 -14.52 -2.50 23.46
CA GLU A 93 -15.40 -3.34 24.28
C GLU A 93 -16.83 -3.23 23.74
N GLU A 94 -17.18 -4.07 22.76
CA GLU A 94 -18.56 -4.26 22.36
C GLU A 94 -19.24 -5.00 23.51
N LYS A 95 -19.98 -4.25 24.34
CA LYS A 95 -20.87 -4.85 25.33
C LYS A 95 -21.85 -5.74 24.58
N ILE A 96 -21.69 -7.06 24.72
CA ILE A 96 -22.59 -8.05 24.15
C ILE A 96 -23.97 -7.82 24.78
N ILE A 97 -24.92 -7.30 24.01
CA ILE A 97 -26.32 -7.21 24.43
C ILE A 97 -26.96 -8.57 24.11
N LEU A 98 -27.17 -9.38 25.14
CA LEU A 98 -27.85 -10.67 25.01
C LEU A 98 -29.36 -10.47 24.92
N SER A 99 -30.04 -11.33 24.16
CA SER A 99 -31.50 -11.43 24.20
C SER A 99 -31.98 -11.85 25.60
N GLU A 100 -33.24 -11.58 25.95
CA GLU A 100 -33.81 -12.02 27.24
C GLU A 100 -33.69 -13.54 27.43
N THR A 101 -33.98 -14.31 26.38
CA THR A 101 -33.89 -15.77 26.40
C THR A 101 -32.44 -16.22 26.64
N SER A 102 -31.50 -15.66 25.89
CA SER A 102 -30.06 -15.96 26.06
C SER A 102 -29.56 -15.59 27.46
N SER A 103 -30.07 -14.49 28.03
CA SER A 103 -29.74 -14.07 29.40
C SER A 103 -30.31 -15.02 30.46
N LYS A 104 -31.53 -15.54 30.26
CA LYS A 104 -32.16 -16.51 31.17
C LYS A 104 -31.45 -17.86 31.14
N ILE A 105 -31.04 -18.33 29.95
CA ILE A 105 -30.21 -19.53 29.78
C ILE A 105 -28.89 -19.38 30.52
N LEU A 106 -28.18 -18.26 30.31
CA LEU A 106 -26.90 -18.02 30.97
C LEU A 106 -27.02 -17.96 32.50
N LYS A 107 -28.14 -17.47 33.01
CA LYS A 107 -28.43 -17.39 34.46
C LYS A 107 -28.96 -18.71 35.04
N GLY A 108 -29.17 -19.75 34.23
CA GLY A 108 -29.68 -21.06 34.68
C GLY A 108 -31.12 -21.01 35.20
N ILE A 109 -31.94 -20.09 34.69
CA ILE A 109 -33.32 -19.86 35.15
C ILE A 109 -34.34 -20.64 34.29
N LEU A 110 -33.89 -21.36 33.26
CA LEU A 110 -34.72 -22.13 32.33
C LEU A 110 -34.92 -23.58 32.79
#